data_AF-A0AAV3M812-F1
#
_entry.id   AF-A0AAV3M812-F1
#
_cell.length_a   1.000
_cell.length_b   1.000
_cell.length_c   1.000
_cell.angle_alpha   90.00
_cell.angle_beta   90.00
_cell.angle_gamma   90.00
#
_symmetry.space_group_name_H-M   'P 1'
#
loop_
_entity.id
_entity.type
_entity.pdbx_description
1 polymer ?
#
loop_
_entity_poly.entity_id
_entity_poly.type
_entity_poly.pdbx_seq_one_letter_code
_entity_poly.pdbx_strand_id
1 'polypeptide(L)'
;MANSSMISSRTLALIVFSIAINMVVGQLSSMLKLPIFLDSIGTIICALLAGPWAALFSGLATNLLWGLLSGPIAAAFAPVAMMIGLSAGLLARAGGFRTLPRVILSGVVITFALMIVAVPIRTYLFAGTTGSGADFFVAYFHAVGENLLESVAITVLGANIADKIISAIVAWMLVRRLPERVQRTFPNMAKVR
;
A
#
# COMPACT_ATOMS: atom_id res chain seq x y z
N MET A 1 26.77 -6.85 24.44
CA MET A 1 26.42 -7.02 23.01
C MET A 1 25.19 -7.90 22.93
N ALA A 2 24.00 -7.32 22.81
CA ALA A 2 22.76 -8.10 22.68
C ALA A 2 22.50 -8.33 21.19
N ASN A 3 22.50 -9.59 20.77
CA ASN A 3 22.13 -10.03 19.42
C ASN A 3 20.74 -9.50 19.04
N SER A 4 20.71 -8.39 18.31
CA SER A 4 19.50 -7.92 17.64
C SER A 4 19.35 -8.70 16.34
N SER A 5 18.69 -9.87 16.40
CA SER A 5 18.17 -10.48 15.18
C SER A 5 17.34 -9.40 14.46
N MET A 6 17.66 -9.11 13.19
CA MET A 6 17.06 -7.98 12.45
C MET A 6 15.52 -8.02 12.36
N ILE A 7 14.89 -9.13 12.75
CA ILE A 7 13.44 -9.31 12.86
C ILE A 7 13.14 -9.88 14.24
N SER A 8 12.49 -9.10 15.11
CA SER A 8 11.94 -9.60 16.38
C SER A 8 10.69 -10.44 16.10
N SER A 9 10.39 -11.44 16.93
CA SER A 9 9.16 -12.26 16.81
C SER A 9 7.88 -11.41 16.70
N ARG A 10 7.89 -10.23 17.32
CA ARG A 10 6.77 -9.27 17.29
C ARG A 10 6.63 -8.59 15.94
N THR A 11 7.75 -8.26 15.30
CA THR A 11 7.78 -7.72 13.93
C THR A 11 7.26 -8.76 12.95
N LEU A 12 7.66 -10.03 13.13
CA LEU A 12 7.16 -11.14 12.31
C LEU A 12 5.64 -11.30 12.45
N ALA A 13 5.13 -11.32 13.69
CA ALA A 13 3.70 -11.40 13.95
C ALA A 13 2.92 -10.23 13.31
N LEU A 14 3.49 -9.02 13.35
CA LEU A 14 2.91 -7.86 12.69
C LEU A 14 2.90 -7.99 11.17
N ILE A 15 3.97 -8.51 10.56
CA ILE A 15 4.01 -8.77 9.12
C ILE A 15 2.90 -9.74 8.72
N VAL A 16 2.73 -10.85 9.45
CA VAL A 16 1.67 -11.83 9.20
C VAL A 16 0.28 -11.20 9.35
N PHE A 17 0.07 -10.40 10.40
CA PHE A 17 -1.18 -9.68 10.61
C PHE A 17 -1.49 -8.68 9.48
N SER A 18 -0.47 -7.94 9.02
CA SER A 18 -0.59 -7.01 7.91
C SER A 18 -0.97 -7.71 6.60
N ILE A 19 -0.35 -8.85 6.30
CA ILE A 19 -0.71 -9.68 5.15
C ILE A 19 -2.18 -10.11 5.23
N ALA A 20 -2.61 -10.64 6.38
CA ALA A 20 -3.97 -11.10 6.57
C ALA A 20 -5.01 -9.97 6.34
N ILE A 21 -4.80 -8.78 6.90
CA ILE A 21 -5.70 -7.64 6.68
C ILE A 21 -5.72 -7.24 5.21
N ASN A 22 -4.56 -7.10 4.58
CA ASN A 22 -4.49 -6.69 3.19
C ASN A 22 -5.26 -7.65 2.28
N MET A 23 -5.09 -8.96 2.50
CA MET A 23 -5.80 -9.98 1.73
C MET A 23 -7.31 -9.95 1.97
N VAL A 24 -7.76 -9.82 3.23
CA VAL A 24 -9.19 -9.76 3.56
C VAL A 24 -9.83 -8.52 2.96
N VAL A 25 -9.24 -7.34 3.17
CA VAL A 25 -9.79 -6.08 2.67
C VAL A 25 -9.69 -6.01 1.14
N GLY A 26 -8.58 -6.45 0.56
CA GLY A 26 -8.40 -6.53 -0.89
C GLY A 26 -9.40 -7.47 -1.55
N GLN A 27 -9.72 -8.61 -0.93
CA GLN A 27 -10.75 -9.51 -1.41
C GLN A 27 -12.15 -8.90 -1.36
N LEU A 28 -12.47 -8.19 -0.27
CA LEU A 28 -13.75 -7.48 -0.18
C LEU A 28 -13.87 -6.40 -1.25
N SER A 29 -12.77 -5.67 -1.51
CA SER A 29 -12.73 -4.64 -2.54
C SER A 29 -12.92 -5.21 -3.95
N SER A 30 -12.27 -6.34 -4.25
CA SER A 30 -12.39 -7.03 -5.54
C SER A 30 -13.80 -7.59 -5.76
N MET A 31 -14.40 -8.19 -4.73
CA MET A 31 -15.78 -8.71 -4.79
C MET A 31 -16.81 -7.61 -5.01
N LEU A 32 -16.63 -6.45 -4.38
CA LEU A 32 -17.49 -5.28 -4.53
C LEU A 32 -17.18 -4.45 -5.80
N LYS A 33 -16.15 -4.83 -6.57
CA LYS A 33 -15.65 -4.12 -7.76
C LYS A 33 -15.43 -2.63 -7.50
N LEU A 34 -14.90 -2.29 -6.33
CA LEU A 34 -14.62 -0.90 -5.99
C LEU A 34 -13.52 -0.35 -6.92
N PRO A 35 -13.56 0.96 -7.24
CA PRO A 35 -12.51 1.61 -8.02
C PRO A 35 -11.21 1.85 -7.21
N ILE A 36 -11.13 1.33 -5.98
CA ILE A 36 -9.99 1.41 -5.05
C ILE A 36 -9.59 0.01 -4.59
N PHE A 37 -8.36 -0.18 -4.13
CA PHE A 37 -7.80 -1.50 -3.83
C PHE A 37 -7.82 -1.83 -2.34
N LEU A 38 -7.61 -0.85 -1.47
CA LEU A 38 -7.61 -0.93 0.01
C LEU A 38 -6.69 -2.03 0.59
N ASP A 39 -5.81 -2.57 -0.25
CA ASP A 39 -4.94 -3.73 -0.03
C ASP A 39 -3.63 -3.38 0.69
N SER A 40 -3.52 -2.15 1.18
CA SER A 40 -2.27 -1.58 1.70
C SER A 40 -2.43 -0.96 3.09
N ILE A 41 -3.63 -1.06 3.68
CA ILE A 41 -3.89 -0.64 5.06
C ILE A 41 -2.96 -1.37 6.03
N GLY A 42 -2.88 -2.70 5.93
CA GLY A 42 -1.99 -3.53 6.74
C GLY A 42 -0.52 -3.19 6.53
N THR A 43 -0.11 -2.90 5.28
CA THR A 43 1.25 -2.48 4.95
C THR A 43 1.61 -1.14 5.60
N ILE A 44 0.70 -0.18 5.58
CA ILE A 44 0.90 1.14 6.21
C ILE A 44 0.89 1.00 7.75
N ILE A 45 0.04 0.15 8.33
CA ILE A 45 0.10 -0.16 9.78
C ILE A 45 1.48 -0.75 10.13
N CYS A 46 2.00 -1.67 9.31
CA CYS A 46 3.34 -2.23 9.50
C CYS A 46 4.42 -1.14 9.42
N ALA A 47 4.28 -0.20 8.50
CA ALA A 47 5.20 0.92 8.34
C ALA A 47 5.22 1.83 9.56
N LEU A 48 4.04 2.12 10.12
CA LEU A 48 3.89 2.98 11.30
C LEU A 48 4.43 2.35 12.58
N LEU A 49 4.36 1.03 12.72
CA LEU A 49 4.75 0.33 13.94
C LEU A 49 6.17 -0.25 13.87
N ALA A 50 6.53 -0.93 12.78
CA ALA A 50 7.81 -1.63 12.64
C ALA A 50 8.82 -0.96 11.71
N GLY A 51 8.39 0.05 10.94
CA GLY A 51 9.25 0.84 10.05
C GLY A 51 9.32 0.33 8.60
N PRO A 52 10.18 0.94 7.77
CA PRO A 52 10.18 0.79 6.32
C PRO A 52 10.50 -0.62 5.84
N TRP A 53 11.50 -1.28 6.42
CA TRP A 53 11.92 -2.61 5.96
C TRP A 53 10.86 -3.67 6.24
N ALA A 54 10.28 -3.68 7.44
CA ALA A 54 9.19 -4.61 7.78
C ALA A 54 7.97 -4.40 6.87
N ALA A 55 7.63 -3.15 6.58
CA ALA A 55 6.52 -2.82 5.68
C ALA A 55 6.80 -3.17 4.22
N LEU A 56 8.03 -2.99 3.74
CA LEU A 56 8.44 -3.41 2.41
C LEU A 56 8.26 -4.93 2.25
N PHE A 57 8.71 -5.72 3.24
CA PHE A 57 8.55 -7.18 3.22
C PHE A 57 7.10 -7.62 3.37
N SER A 58 6.29 -6.93 4.19
CA SER A 58 4.87 -7.27 4.32
C SER A 58 4.10 -6.99 3.03
N GLY A 59 4.38 -5.88 2.34
CA GLY A 59 3.82 -5.57 1.02
C GLY A 59 4.22 -6.60 -0.04
N LEU A 60 5.52 -6.92 -0.12
CA LEU A 60 6.04 -7.96 -1.02
C LEU A 60 5.33 -9.30 -0.79
N ALA A 61 5.32 -9.78 0.45
CA ALA A 61 4.73 -11.06 0.80
C ALA A 61 3.22 -11.08 0.52
N THR A 62 2.51 -9.98 0.80
CA THR A 62 1.07 -9.86 0.50
C THR A 62 0.81 -10.13 -0.98
N ASN A 63 1.50 -9.42 -1.88
CA ASN A 63 1.21 -9.51 -3.31
C ASN A 63 1.70 -10.83 -3.93
N LEU A 64 2.79 -11.41 -3.43
CA LEU A 64 3.24 -12.74 -3.88
C LEU A 64 2.25 -13.84 -3.45
N LEU A 65 1.79 -13.80 -2.20
CA LEU A 65 0.75 -14.72 -1.71
C LEU A 65 -0.57 -14.52 -2.45
N TRP A 66 -0.96 -13.26 -2.68
CA TRP A 66 -2.14 -12.94 -3.47
C TRP A 66 -2.01 -13.47 -4.90
N GLY A 67 -0.83 -13.33 -5.52
CA GLY A 67 -0.59 -13.85 -6.86
C GLY A 67 -0.58 -15.37 -6.96
N LEU A 68 -0.14 -16.06 -5.91
CA LEU A 68 -0.22 -17.52 -5.82
C LEU A 68 -1.68 -18.01 -5.75
N LEU A 69 -2.56 -17.29 -5.07
CA LEU A 69 -3.95 -17.70 -4.85
C LEU A 69 -4.92 -17.22 -5.94
N SER A 70 -4.71 -16.00 -6.45
CA SER A 70 -5.67 -15.29 -7.28
C SER A 70 -5.18 -15.04 -8.71
N GLY A 71 -3.90 -15.31 -9.01
CA GLY A 71 -3.34 -15.26 -10.36
C GLY A 71 -2.11 -14.36 -10.52
N PRO A 72 -1.33 -14.55 -11.60
CA PRO A 72 0.03 -14.01 -11.75
C PRO A 72 0.09 -12.48 -11.83
N ILE A 73 -1.02 -11.82 -12.18
CA ILE A 73 -1.11 -10.36 -12.27
C ILE A 73 -0.75 -9.74 -10.91
N ALA A 74 -1.31 -10.25 -9.82
CA ALA A 74 -1.04 -9.70 -8.49
C ALA A 74 0.43 -9.86 -8.06
N ALA A 75 1.07 -10.98 -8.40
CA ALA A 75 2.49 -11.20 -8.13
C ALA A 75 3.36 -10.19 -8.90
N ALA A 76 2.99 -9.85 -10.15
CA ALA A 76 3.71 -8.85 -10.92
C ALA A 76 3.66 -7.44 -10.30
N PHE A 77 2.62 -7.13 -9.52
CA PHE A 77 2.51 -5.87 -8.77
C PHE A 77 3.22 -5.90 -7.41
N ALA A 78 3.91 -6.98 -7.01
CA ALA A 78 4.63 -7.03 -5.75
C ALA A 78 5.69 -5.93 -5.55
N PRO A 79 6.45 -5.49 -6.59
CA PRO A 79 7.33 -4.32 -6.49
C PRO A 79 6.59 -3.02 -6.14
N VAL A 80 5.33 -2.88 -6.56
CA VAL A 80 4.49 -1.72 -6.21
C VAL A 80 4.16 -1.75 -4.72
N ALA A 81 3.78 -2.92 -4.20
CA ALA A 81 3.53 -3.10 -2.76
C ALA A 81 4.78 -2.84 -1.90
N MET A 82 5.96 -3.24 -2.39
CA MET A 82 7.24 -2.89 -1.76
C MET A 82 7.44 -1.37 -1.68
N MET A 83 7.19 -0.66 -2.79
CA MET A 83 7.32 0.80 -2.83
C MET A 83 6.36 1.50 -1.88
N ILE A 84 5.12 1.00 -1.74
CA ILE A 84 4.15 1.50 -0.76
C ILE A 84 4.69 1.35 0.66
N GLY A 85 5.15 0.15 1.04
CA GLY A 85 5.67 -0.11 2.38
C GLY A 85 6.93 0.71 2.71
N LEU A 86 7.85 0.80 1.76
CA LEU A 86 9.08 1.59 1.90
C LEU A 86 8.77 3.07 2.08
N SER A 87 8.00 3.66 1.16
CA SER A 87 7.66 5.08 1.19
C SER A 87 6.85 5.45 2.43
N ALA A 88 5.84 4.65 2.80
CA ALA A 88 5.08 4.84 4.02
C ALA A 88 5.98 4.80 5.26
N GLY A 89 6.93 3.86 5.34
CA GLY A 89 7.82 3.73 6.50
C GLY A 89 8.85 4.86 6.61
N LEU A 90 9.36 5.36 5.48
CA LEU A 90 10.25 6.51 5.46
C LEU A 90 9.51 7.79 5.88
N LEU A 91 8.30 8.03 5.33
CA LEU A 91 7.46 9.17 5.70
C LEU A 91 7.02 9.10 7.17
N ALA A 92 6.72 7.90 7.68
CA ALA A 92 6.40 7.65 9.07
C ALA A 92 7.55 8.06 10.00
N ARG A 93 8.80 7.69 9.66
CA ARG A 93 10.00 8.12 10.40
C ARG A 93 10.22 9.63 10.32
N ALA A 94 9.93 10.25 9.18
CA ALA A 94 9.98 11.70 9.00
C ALA A 94 8.86 12.46 9.74
N GLY A 95 7.88 11.76 10.34
CA GLY A 95 6.76 12.38 11.04
C GLY A 95 5.63 12.86 10.12
N GLY A 96 5.51 12.26 8.93
CA GLY A 96 4.41 12.43 7.99
C GLY A 96 3.05 11.93 8.51
N PHE A 97 3.03 11.16 9.59
CA PHE A 97 1.80 10.61 10.18
C PHE A 97 1.44 11.23 11.54
N ARG A 98 1.91 12.46 11.83
CA ARG A 98 1.58 13.15 13.09
C ARG A 98 0.18 13.78 13.09
N THR A 99 -0.20 14.41 11.99
CA THR A 99 -1.44 15.18 11.86
C THR A 99 -2.17 14.81 10.57
N LEU A 100 -3.49 14.98 10.55
CA LEU A 100 -4.32 14.63 9.38
C LEU A 100 -3.81 15.25 8.06
N PRO A 101 -3.43 16.55 7.98
CA PRO A 101 -2.90 17.12 6.74
C PRO A 101 -1.60 16.45 6.28
N ARG A 102 -0.72 16.05 7.22
CA ARG A 102 0.52 15.34 6.87
C ARG A 102 0.24 13.92 6.40
N VAL A 103 -0.79 13.27 6.94
CA VAL A 103 -1.22 11.92 6.50
C VAL A 103 -1.75 11.98 5.07
N ILE A 104 -2.57 12.99 4.75
CA ILE A 104 -3.06 13.23 3.39
C ILE A 104 -1.87 13.46 2.44
N LEU A 105 -0.95 14.35 2.82
CA LEU A 105 0.27 14.61 2.03
C LEU A 105 1.12 13.34 1.87
N SER A 106 1.23 12.52 2.92
CA SER A 106 1.95 11.25 2.86
C SER A 106 1.28 10.27 1.89
N GLY A 107 -0.06 10.19 1.87
CA GLY A 107 -0.80 9.39 0.90
C GLY A 107 -0.55 9.82 -0.55
N VAL A 108 -0.48 11.13 -0.79
CA VAL A 108 -0.12 11.68 -2.11
C VAL A 108 1.31 11.30 -2.50
N VAL A 109 2.29 11.49 -1.59
CA VAL A 109 3.69 11.13 -1.86
C VAL A 109 3.87 9.63 -2.10
N ILE A 110 3.20 8.77 -1.33
CA ILE A 110 3.17 7.32 -1.52
C ILE A 110 2.63 6.97 -2.92
N THR A 111 1.61 7.69 -3.38
CA THR A 111 1.03 7.47 -4.71
C THR A 111 2.01 7.83 -5.83
N PHE A 112 2.71 8.95 -5.73
CA PHE A 112 3.73 9.27 -6.71
C PHE A 112 4.88 8.25 -6.69
N ALA A 113 5.30 7.80 -5.51
CA ALA A 113 6.36 6.80 -5.38
C ALA A 113 5.98 5.44 -5.99
N LEU A 114 4.75 4.95 -5.75
CA LEU A 114 4.30 3.68 -6.30
C LEU A 114 4.08 3.77 -7.82
N MET A 115 3.67 4.94 -8.34
CA MET A 115 3.37 5.14 -9.75
C MET A 115 4.58 4.96 -10.66
N ILE A 116 5.77 5.34 -10.19
CA ILE A 116 7.03 5.15 -10.92
C ILE A 116 7.21 3.67 -11.31
N VAL A 117 6.72 2.76 -10.47
CA VAL A 117 6.79 1.31 -10.69
C VAL A 117 5.51 0.76 -11.31
N ALA A 118 4.34 1.23 -10.88
CA ALA A 118 3.05 0.71 -11.32
C ALA A 118 2.73 1.02 -12.78
N VAL A 119 3.07 2.23 -13.26
CA VAL A 119 2.75 2.65 -14.64
C VAL A 119 3.47 1.78 -15.67
N PRO A 120 4.81 1.60 -15.63
CA PRO A 120 5.50 0.74 -16.60
C PRO A 120 5.01 -0.70 -16.57
N ILE A 121 4.75 -1.26 -15.38
CA ILE A 121 4.23 -2.63 -15.26
C ILE A 121 2.86 -2.72 -15.94
N ARG A 122 1.95 -1.80 -15.65
CA ARG A 122 0.60 -1.84 -16.22
C ARG A 122 0.59 -1.63 -17.74
N THR A 123 1.40 -0.72 -18.25
CA THR A 123 1.41 -0.37 -19.67
C THR A 123 2.13 -1.42 -20.51
N TYR A 124 3.33 -1.86 -20.10
CA TYR A 124 4.15 -2.78 -20.90
C TYR A 124 3.83 -4.25 -20.68
N LEU A 125 3.51 -4.67 -19.44
CA LEU A 125 3.29 -6.08 -19.13
C LEU A 125 1.82 -6.50 -19.36
N PHE A 126 0.88 -5.58 -19.19
CA PHE A 126 -0.55 -5.87 -19.19
C PHE A 126 -1.37 -5.06 -20.22
N ALA A 127 -0.71 -4.29 -21.08
CA ALA A 127 -1.34 -3.47 -22.12
C ALA A 127 -2.47 -2.54 -21.60
N GLY A 128 -2.40 -2.13 -20.33
CA GLY A 128 -3.40 -1.28 -19.68
C GLY A 128 -4.54 -2.02 -18.97
N THR A 129 -4.76 -3.31 -19.23
CA THR A 129 -5.87 -4.13 -18.69
C THR A 129 -5.38 -5.11 -17.63
N THR A 130 -5.87 -4.97 -16.39
CA THR A 130 -5.38 -5.72 -15.22
C THR A 130 -6.47 -6.51 -14.47
N GLY A 131 -7.71 -6.46 -14.94
CA GLY A 131 -8.89 -6.99 -14.28
C GLY A 131 -9.39 -6.13 -13.11
N SER A 132 -8.91 -4.89 -12.98
CA SER A 132 -9.26 -4.01 -11.86
C SER A 132 -10.40 -3.05 -12.20
N GLY A 133 -11.12 -2.54 -11.19
CA GLY A 133 -12.15 -1.51 -11.39
C GLY A 133 -11.61 -0.23 -12.07
N ALA A 134 -10.30 0.02 -11.95
CA ALA A 134 -9.63 1.13 -12.65
C ALA A 134 -9.53 0.91 -14.17
N ASP A 135 -9.67 -0.33 -14.67
CA ASP A 135 -9.63 -0.60 -16.12
C ASP A 135 -10.83 0.01 -16.86
N PHE A 136 -11.99 0.15 -16.21
CA PHE A 136 -13.15 0.85 -16.79
C PHE A 136 -12.78 2.27 -17.20
N PHE A 137 -12.10 2.99 -16.30
CA PHE A 137 -11.66 4.34 -16.58
C PHE A 137 -10.59 4.37 -17.67
N VAL A 138 -9.61 3.44 -17.65
CA VAL A 138 -8.60 3.34 -18.73
C VAL A 138 -9.26 3.14 -20.10
N ALA A 139 -10.22 2.23 -20.19
CA ALA A 139 -10.94 1.94 -21.43
C ALA A 139 -11.79 3.14 -21.88
N TYR A 140 -12.45 3.84 -20.96
CA TYR A 140 -13.22 5.05 -21.25
C TYR A 140 -12.34 6.16 -21.83
N PHE A 141 -11.22 6.48 -21.20
CA PHE A 141 -10.33 7.55 -21.68
C PHE A 141 -9.66 7.17 -23.02
N HIS A 142 -9.30 5.90 -23.21
CA HIS A 142 -8.81 5.42 -24.50
C HIS A 142 -9.86 5.56 -25.62
N ALA A 143 -11.14 5.33 -25.31
CA ALA A 143 -12.23 5.49 -26.28
C ALA A 143 -12.51 6.96 -26.64
N VAL A 144 -12.12 7.92 -25.78
CA VAL A 144 -12.31 9.36 -25.99
C VAL A 144 -11.16 10.00 -26.80
N GLY A 145 -10.12 9.23 -27.17
CA GLY A 145 -9.08 9.66 -28.13
C GLY A 145 -7.77 10.16 -27.51
N GLU A 146 -7.60 10.02 -26.19
CA GLU A 146 -6.34 10.30 -25.50
C GLU A 146 -5.35 9.14 -25.71
N ASN A 147 -4.04 9.42 -25.73
CA ASN A 147 -3.04 8.35 -25.82
C ASN A 147 -3.24 7.37 -24.66
N LEU A 148 -3.06 6.07 -24.91
CA LEU A 148 -3.22 5.02 -23.89
C LEU A 148 -2.42 5.32 -22.62
N LEU A 149 -1.22 5.92 -22.75
CA LEU A 149 -0.38 6.32 -21.64
C LEU A 149 -0.97 7.47 -20.81
N GLU A 150 -1.59 8.46 -21.43
CA GLU A 150 -2.22 9.61 -20.76
C GLU A 150 -3.52 9.19 -20.06
N SER A 151 -4.32 8.38 -20.76
CA SER A 151 -5.54 7.73 -20.23
C SER A 151 -5.26 6.88 -19.01
N VAL A 152 -4.23 6.03 -19.08
CA VAL A 152 -3.76 5.22 -17.95
C VAL A 152 -3.23 6.13 -16.86
N ALA A 153 -2.40 7.13 -17.18
CA ALA A 153 -1.82 8.01 -16.18
C ALA A 153 -2.92 8.69 -15.35
N ILE A 154 -3.86 9.41 -15.96
CA ILE A 154 -4.87 10.22 -15.25
C ILE A 154 -5.78 9.37 -14.35
N THR A 155 -6.23 8.23 -14.87
CA THR A 155 -7.19 7.36 -14.17
C THR A 155 -6.54 6.57 -13.05
N VAL A 156 -5.32 6.08 -13.29
CA VAL A 156 -4.48 5.44 -12.28
C VAL A 156 -4.08 6.44 -11.22
N LEU A 157 -3.78 7.69 -11.59
CA LEU A 157 -3.46 8.75 -10.64
C LEU A 157 -4.64 8.99 -9.70
N GLY A 158 -5.84 9.24 -10.22
CA GLY A 158 -7.03 9.53 -9.42
C GLY A 158 -7.39 8.40 -8.47
N ALA A 159 -7.51 7.18 -9.01
CA ALA A 159 -7.87 6.01 -8.23
C ALA A 159 -6.81 5.67 -7.16
N ASN A 160 -5.52 5.73 -7.50
CA ASN A 160 -4.46 5.43 -6.53
C ASN A 160 -4.31 6.54 -5.49
N ILE A 161 -4.49 7.82 -5.85
CA ILE A 161 -4.44 8.91 -4.86
C ILE A 161 -5.55 8.72 -3.82
N ALA A 162 -6.79 8.51 -4.28
CA ALA A 162 -7.91 8.28 -3.38
C ALA A 162 -7.65 7.05 -2.49
N ASP A 163 -7.23 5.94 -3.11
CA ASP A 163 -6.91 4.69 -2.43
C ASP A 163 -5.84 4.86 -1.33
N LYS A 164 -4.71 5.53 -1.64
CA LYS A 164 -3.61 5.68 -0.69
C LYS A 164 -3.89 6.73 0.37
N ILE A 165 -4.64 7.79 0.08
CA ILE A 165 -5.10 8.73 1.11
C ILE A 165 -6.05 8.02 2.08
N ILE A 166 -7.06 7.29 1.58
CA ILE A 166 -8.02 6.57 2.41
C ILE A 166 -7.28 5.53 3.26
N SER A 167 -6.44 4.71 2.62
CA SER A 167 -5.67 3.67 3.33
C SER A 167 -4.74 4.25 4.39
N ALA A 168 -4.09 5.38 4.12
CA ALA A 168 -3.23 6.08 5.07
C ALA A 168 -4.01 6.65 6.25
N ILE A 169 -5.18 7.25 6.02
CA ILE A 169 -6.06 7.77 7.09
C ILE A 169 -6.58 6.64 7.96
N VAL A 170 -7.03 5.54 7.36
CA VAL A 170 -7.53 4.36 8.11
C VAL A 170 -6.42 3.76 8.97
N ALA A 171 -5.24 3.49 8.39
CA ALA A 171 -4.10 2.99 9.12
C ALA A 171 -3.67 3.93 10.26
N TRP A 172 -3.64 5.23 10.00
CA TRP A 172 -3.33 6.26 11.00
C TRP A 172 -4.33 6.26 12.16
N MET A 173 -5.63 6.20 11.88
CA MET A 173 -6.67 6.17 12.91
C MET A 173 -6.59 4.89 13.74
N LEU A 174 -6.39 3.73 13.10
CA LEU A 174 -6.24 2.45 13.80
C LEU A 174 -5.04 2.46 14.75
N VAL A 175 -3.88 2.92 14.28
CA VAL A 175 -2.67 3.00 15.11
C VAL A 175 -2.83 3.97 16.28
N ARG A 176 -3.52 5.12 16.09
CA ARG A 176 -3.80 6.07 17.18
C ARG A 176 -4.68 5.49 18.29
N ARG A 177 -5.59 4.59 17.93
CA ARG A 177 -6.51 3.91 18.87
C ARG A 177 -5.88 2.71 19.59
N LEU A 178 -4.69 2.25 19.19
CA LEU A 178 -3.99 1.18 19.88
C LEU A 178 -3.62 1.59 21.32
N PRO A 179 -3.75 0.69 22.32
CA PRO A 179 -3.31 0.96 23.68
C PRO A 179 -1.80 1.25 23.74
N GLU A 180 -1.38 2.15 24.64
CA GLU A 180 0.04 2.52 24.77
C GLU A 180 0.96 1.32 25.07
N ARG A 181 0.44 0.28 25.72
CA ARG A 181 1.16 -0.97 25.96
C ARG A 181 1.61 -1.64 24.66
N VAL A 182 0.74 -1.68 23.65
CA VAL A 182 1.04 -2.25 22.34
C VAL A 182 2.01 -1.34 21.58
N GLN A 183 1.82 -0.02 21.69
CA GLN A 183 2.70 0.97 21.05
C GLN A 183 4.15 0.88 21.56
N ARG A 184 4.35 0.81 22.88
CA ARG A 184 5.68 0.69 23.52
C ARG A 184 6.40 -0.62 23.21
N THR A 185 5.67 -1.61 22.69
CA THR A 185 6.22 -2.91 22.30
C THR A 185 7.07 -2.81 21.02
N PHE A 186 6.88 -1.75 20.22
CA PHE A 186 7.59 -1.49 18.97
C PHE A 186 8.59 -0.33 19.10
N PRO A 187 9.91 -0.59 19.12
CA PRO A 187 10.92 0.46 19.31
C PRO A 187 11.04 1.42 18.11
N ASN A 188 10.62 0.97 16.92
CA ASN A 188 10.68 1.75 15.68
C ASN A 188 9.37 2.49 15.35
N MET A 189 8.47 2.59 16.32
CA MET A 189 7.15 3.18 16.10
C MET A 189 7.26 4.66 15.69
N ALA A 190 6.48 5.04 14.69
CA ALA A 190 6.37 6.40 14.22
C ALA A 190 5.68 7.31 15.25
N LYS A 191 6.02 8.60 15.22
CA LYS A 191 5.29 9.60 16.01
C LYS A 191 3.93 9.83 15.33
N VAL A 192 2.90 9.20 15.87
CA VAL A 192 1.52 9.30 15.37
C VAL A 192 0.68 10.32 16.18
N ARG A 193 1.17 10.71 17.36
CA ARG A 193 0.63 11.77 18.22
C ARG A 193 1.54 13.00 18.19
#